data_AF-A0A9X8YQC2-F1
#
_entry.id   AF-A0A9X8YQC2-F1
#
_cell.length_a   1.000
_cell.length_b   1.000
_cell.length_c   1.000
_cell.angle_alpha   90.00
_cell.angle_beta   90.00
_cell.angle_gamma   90.00
#
_symmetry.space_group_name_H-M   'P 1'
#
loop_
_entity.id
_entity.type
_entity.pdbx_description
1 polymer ?
#
loop_
_entity_poly.entity_id
_entity_poly.type
_entity_poly.pdbx_seq_one_letter_code
_entity_poly.pdbx_strand_id
1 'polypeptide(L)'
;MTAQQFVSPNEIRARFSHAMSDMYQKEVPLYGDLLELVAETNRQVLREDAALAHQLQITGEIERLAMERHGAIRVGTADELATLRRLFRVMGMA
;
A
#
# COMPACT_ATOMS: atom_id res chain seq x y z
N MET A 1 3.17 -22.10 28.34
CA MET A 1 2.19 -21.46 27.44
C MET A 1 2.97 -20.91 26.26
N THR A 2 2.91 -21.58 25.11
CA THR A 2 3.51 -21.08 23.88
C THR A 2 2.77 -19.81 23.47
N ALA A 3 3.47 -18.67 23.46
CA ALA A 3 2.91 -17.44 22.91
C ALA A 3 2.50 -17.72 21.45
N GLN A 4 1.23 -17.54 21.13
CA GLN A 4 0.75 -17.65 19.77
C GLN A 4 1.51 -16.61 18.91
N GLN A 5 2.26 -17.07 17.91
CA GLN A 5 3.00 -16.20 16.98
C GLN A 5 2.04 -15.55 15.98
N PHE A 6 1.29 -14.55 16.45
CA PHE A 6 0.55 -13.66 15.54
C PHE A 6 1.50 -12.63 14.95
N VAL A 7 1.36 -12.35 13.65
CA VAL A 7 2.08 -11.28 12.96
C VAL A 7 1.44 -9.92 13.24
N SER A 8 2.18 -8.83 13.00
CA SER A 8 1.63 -7.50 13.21
C SER A 8 0.52 -7.18 12.18
N PRO A 9 -0.54 -6.43 12.55
CA PRO A 9 -1.55 -5.98 11.58
C PRO A 9 -0.97 -5.17 10.41
N ASN A 10 0.12 -4.41 10.66
CA ASN A 10 0.83 -3.65 9.63
C ASN A 10 1.45 -4.56 8.57
N GLU A 11 1.96 -5.72 8.99
CA GLU A 11 2.50 -6.73 8.08
C GLU A 11 1.40 -7.37 7.23
N ILE A 12 0.24 -7.67 7.84
CA ILE A 12 -0.93 -8.17 7.10
C ILE A 12 -1.36 -7.13 6.05
N ARG A 13 -1.42 -5.85 6.43
CA ARG A 13 -1.76 -4.74 5.51
C ARG A 13 -0.78 -4.59 4.36
N ALA A 14 0.53 -4.67 4.63
CA ALA A 14 1.55 -4.58 3.61
C ALA A 14 1.44 -5.73 2.60
N ARG A 15 1.27 -6.96 3.09
CA ARG A 15 1.06 -8.15 2.25
C ARG A 15 -0.23 -8.06 1.44
N PHE A 16 -1.32 -7.60 2.05
CA PHE A 16 -2.60 -7.42 1.37
C PHE A 16 -2.50 -6.38 0.25
N SER A 17 -1.91 -5.22 0.51
CA SER A 17 -1.70 -4.16 -0.50
C SER A 17 -0.88 -4.67 -1.68
N HIS A 18 0.19 -5.42 -1.42
CA HIS A 18 1.02 -6.01 -2.47
C HIS A 18 0.25 -7.05 -3.30
N ALA A 19 -0.46 -7.98 -2.65
CA ALA A 19 -1.26 -8.98 -3.35
C ALA A 19 -2.37 -8.35 -4.21
N MET A 20 -3.00 -7.28 -3.73
CA MET A 20 -3.99 -6.52 -4.50
C MET A 20 -3.37 -5.81 -5.70
N SER A 21 -2.17 -5.23 -5.55
CA SER A 21 -1.42 -4.61 -6.65
C SER A 21 -1.09 -5.63 -7.74
N ASP A 22 -0.57 -6.80 -7.36
CA ASP A 22 -0.21 -7.87 -8.30
C ASP A 22 -1.43 -8.42 -9.04
N MET A 23 -2.54 -8.60 -8.31
CA MET A 23 -3.82 -9.02 -8.90
C MET A 23 -4.31 -7.97 -9.90
N TYR A 24 -4.35 -6.70 -9.50
CA TYR A 24 -4.86 -5.62 -10.34
C TYR A 24 -3.99 -5.38 -11.57
N GLN A 25 -2.67 -5.51 -11.46
CA GLN A 25 -1.76 -5.43 -12.61
C GLN A 25 -2.02 -6.54 -13.64
N LYS A 26 -2.35 -7.76 -13.20
CA LYS A 26 -2.71 -8.87 -14.10
C LYS A 26 -4.05 -8.63 -14.80
N GLU A 27 -5.00 -8.03 -14.10
CA GLU A 27 -6.32 -7.70 -14.65
C GLU A 27 -6.27 -6.49 -15.58
N VAL A 28 -5.39 -5.53 -15.30
CA VAL A 28 -5.27 -4.25 -16.01
C VAL A 28 -3.79 -3.98 -16.31
N PRO A 29 -3.25 -4.44 -17.46
CA PRO A 29 -1.83 -4.31 -17.77
C PRO A 29 -1.29 -2.87 -17.75
N LEU A 30 -2.12 -1.89 -18.16
CA LEU A 30 -1.78 -0.46 -18.14
C LEU A 30 -1.48 0.07 -16.72
N TYR A 31 -1.96 -0.62 -15.68
CA TYR A 31 -1.59 -0.29 -14.31
C TYR A 31 -0.10 -0.55 -14.05
N GLY A 32 0.48 -1.59 -14.66
CA GLY A 32 1.92 -1.86 -14.60
C GLY A 32 2.74 -0.74 -15.24
N ASP A 33 2.35 -0.33 -16.45
CA ASP A 33 3.01 0.78 -17.17
C ASP A 33 2.97 2.09 -16.36
N LEU A 34 1.84 2.36 -15.69
CA LEU A 34 1.70 3.50 -14.79
C LEU A 34 2.68 3.41 -13.60
N LEU A 35 2.83 2.24 -12.99
CA LEU A 35 3.77 2.06 -11.87
C LEU A 35 5.23 2.29 -12.30
N GLU A 36 5.59 1.86 -13.51
CA GLU A 36 6.92 2.11 -14.07
C GLU A 36 7.18 3.60 -14.28
N LEU A 37 6.21 4.32 -14.86
CA LEU A 37 6.29 5.78 -15.06
C LEU A 37 6.39 6.54 -13.73
N VAL A 38 5.62 6.14 -12.72
CA VAL A 38 5.68 6.73 -11.37
C VAL A 38 7.06 6.49 -10.75
N ALA A 39 7.61 5.28 -10.87
CA ALA A 39 8.93 4.95 -10.34
C ALA A 39 10.04 5.76 -11.03
N GLU A 40 9.94 5.98 -12.33
CA GLU A 40 10.87 6.84 -13.08
C GLU A 40 10.79 8.30 -12.63
N THR A 41 9.57 8.84 -12.56
CA THR A 41 9.31 10.23 -12.14
C THR A 41 9.85 10.46 -10.72
N ASN A 42 9.58 9.55 -9.79
CA ASN A 42 10.08 9.65 -8.41
C ASN A 42 11.61 9.65 -8.38
N ARG A 43 12.28 8.79 -9.15
CA ARG A 43 13.76 8.78 -9.24
C ARG A 43 14.30 10.08 -9.82
N GLN A 44 13.63 10.66 -10.83
CA GLN A 44 14.06 11.91 -11.43
C GLN A 44 13.97 13.06 -10.40
N VAL A 45 12.82 13.22 -9.75
CA VAL A 45 12.60 14.27 -8.75
C VAL A 45 13.59 14.17 -7.60
N LEU A 46 13.86 12.96 -7.08
CA LEU A 46 14.82 12.75 -6.00
C LEU A 46 16.28 13.01 -6.41
N ARG A 47 16.60 12.93 -7.70
CA ARG A 47 17.94 13.30 -8.22
C ARG A 47 18.09 14.81 -8.39
N GLU A 48 17.03 15.49 -8.79
CA GLU A 48 17.01 16.93 -9.04
C GLU A 48 16.91 17.73 -7.73
N ASP A 49 16.22 17.21 -6.71
CA ASP A 49 16.04 17.86 -5.41
C ASP A 49 16.64 17.04 -4.25
N ALA A 50 17.91 17.34 -3.94
CA ALA A 50 18.63 16.71 -2.83
C ALA A 50 18.07 17.07 -1.45
N ALA A 51 17.44 18.23 -1.29
CA ALA A 51 16.85 18.65 -0.02
C ALA A 51 15.59 17.82 0.29
N LEU A 52 14.74 17.62 -0.72
CA LEU A 52 13.58 16.74 -0.65
C LEU A 52 14.00 15.30 -0.38
N ALA A 53 15.01 14.78 -1.09
CA ALA A 53 15.50 13.42 -0.87
C ALA A 53 16.00 13.21 0.57
N HIS A 54 16.76 14.18 1.11
CA HIS A 54 17.22 14.13 2.50
C HIS A 54 16.07 14.22 3.50
N GLN A 55 15.06 15.06 3.25
CA GLN A 55 13.87 15.14 4.08
C GLN A 55 13.11 13.80 4.13
N LEU A 56 12.88 13.17 2.97
CA LEU A 56 12.19 11.88 2.89
C LEU A 56 12.97 10.72 3.51
N GLN A 57 14.30 10.81 3.54
CA GLN A 57 15.15 9.88 4.28
C GLN A 57 14.97 10.04 5.79
N ILE A 58 14.95 11.28 6.31
CA ILE A 58 14.74 11.54 7.74
C ILE A 58 13.37 11.08 8.20
N THR A 59 12.33 11.29 7.40
CA THR A 59 10.96 10.87 7.76
C THR A 59 10.71 9.38 7.56
N GLY A 60 11.62 8.65 6.89
CA GLY A 60 11.44 7.25 6.50
C GLY A 60 10.37 7.04 5.43
N GLU A 61 9.86 8.11 4.82
CA GLU A 61 8.85 8.04 3.77
C GLU A 61 9.42 7.49 2.46
N ILE A 62 10.73 7.60 2.25
CA ILE A 62 11.39 7.09 1.04
C ILE A 62 11.13 5.58 0.81
N GLU A 63 11.06 4.80 1.89
CA GLU A 63 10.78 3.35 1.85
C GLU A 63 9.29 3.07 1.60
N ARG A 64 8.42 3.96 2.09
CA ARG A 64 6.96 3.82 1.98
C ARG A 64 6.43 4.31 0.65
N LEU A 65 7.04 5.34 0.06
CA LEU A 65 6.58 6.03 -1.15
C LEU A 65 6.43 5.08 -2.34
N ALA A 66 7.33 4.11 -2.48
CA ALA A 66 7.27 3.12 -3.56
C ALA A 66 6.13 2.10 -3.40
N MET A 67 5.59 1.95 -2.18
CA MET A 67 4.55 0.97 -1.85
C MET A 67 3.17 1.59 -1.60
N GLU A 68 3.10 2.91 -1.47
CA GLU A 68 1.90 3.64 -1.10
C GLU A 68 0.83 3.55 -2.19
N ARG A 69 -0.35 3.06 -1.81
CA ARG A 69 -1.48 2.81 -2.71
C ARG A 69 -2.78 3.01 -1.94
N HIS A 70 -3.84 3.42 -2.64
CA HIS A 70 -5.20 3.40 -2.12
C HIS A 70 -6.10 2.60 -3.07
N GLY A 71 -7.00 1.81 -2.51
CA GLY A 71 -8.01 1.06 -3.26
C GLY A 71 -9.38 1.71 -3.11
N ALA A 72 -10.25 1.52 -4.10
CA ALA A 72 -11.64 1.95 -4.04
C ALA A 72 -12.56 0.77 -4.36
N ILE A 73 -13.56 0.54 -3.50
CA ILE A 73 -14.56 -0.53 -3.63
C ILE A 73 -15.95 0.02 -3.32
N ARG A 74 -16.99 -0.68 -3.77
CA ARG A 74 -18.39 -0.34 -3.52
C ARG A 74 -19.08 -1.53 -2.87
N VAL A 75 -20.02 -1.26 -1.97
CA VAL A 75 -20.89 -2.26 -1.33
C VAL A 75 -22.35 -1.82 -1.45
N GLY A 76 -23.26 -2.79 -1.49
CA GLY A 76 -24.69 -2.58 -1.69
C GLY A 76 -25.51 -2.54 -0.38
N THR A 77 -24.99 -3.06 0.73
CA THR A 77 -25.75 -3.15 2.00
C THR A 77 -24.96 -2.69 3.23
N ALA A 78 -25.68 -2.36 4.31
CA ALA A 78 -25.08 -2.01 5.59
C ALA A 78 -24.32 -3.20 6.22
N ASP A 79 -24.79 -4.43 6.02
CA ASP A 79 -24.15 -5.63 6.54
C ASP A 79 -22.82 -5.94 5.83
N GLU A 80 -22.75 -5.70 4.52
CA GLU A 80 -21.49 -5.78 3.77
C GLU A 80 -20.48 -4.75 4.28
N LEU A 81 -20.90 -3.51 4.52
CA LEU A 81 -20.03 -2.48 5.10
C LEU A 81 -19.54 -2.86 6.50
N ALA A 82 -20.43 -3.36 7.36
CA ALA A 82 -20.08 -3.81 8.70
C ALA A 82 -19.09 -4.98 8.67
N THR A 83 -19.22 -5.87 7.68
CA THR A 83 -18.30 -6.99 7.45
C THR A 83 -16.95 -6.51 6.95
N LEU A 84 -16.91 -5.60 5.97
CA LEU A 84 -15.66 -5.03 5.48
C LEU A 84 -14.91 -4.26 6.55
N ARG A 85 -15.60 -3.52 7.42
CA ARG A 85 -14.98 -2.85 8.58
C ARG A 85 -14.27 -3.86 9.49
N ARG A 86 -14.88 -5.03 9.73
CA ARG A 86 -14.25 -6.10 10.54
C ARG A 86 -13.05 -6.71 9.83
N LEU A 87 -13.14 -6.89 8.51
CA LEU A 87 -12.04 -7.37 7.67
C LEU A 87 -10.85 -6.40 7.72
N PHE A 88 -11.08 -5.11 7.47
CA PHE A 88 -10.04 -4.07 7.47
C PHE A 88 -9.39 -3.89 8.85
N ARG A 89 -10.14 -4.10 9.93
CA ARG A 89 -9.62 -4.07 11.30
C ARG A 89 -8.57 -5.14 11.58
N VAL A 90 -8.61 -6.30 10.92
CA VAL A 90 -7.53 -7.32 11.02
C VAL A 90 -6.20 -6.78 10.50
N MET A 91 -6.25 -5.88 9.51
CA MET A 91 -5.10 -5.20 8.90
C MET A 91 -4.76 -3.88 9.60
N GLY A 92 -5.37 -3.57 10.75
CA GLY A 92 -5.14 -2.32 11.48
C GLY A 92 -5.61 -1.08 10.71
N MET A 93 -6.60 -1.22 9.82
CA MET A 93 -7.26 -0.14 9.09
C MET A 93 -8.61 0.13 9.78
N ALA A 94 -8.82 1.36 10.24
CA ALA A 94 -10.00 1.77 11.01
C ALA A 94 -10.63 3.02 10.43
#